data_AF-A0A3A9ZVK3-F1
#
_entry.id   AF-A0A3A9ZVK3-F1
#
_cell.length_a   1.000
_cell.length_b   1.000
_cell.length_c   1.000
_cell.angle_alpha   90.00
_cell.angle_beta   90.00
_cell.angle_gamma   90.00
#
_symmetry.space_group_name_H-M   'P 1'
#
loop_
_entity.id
_entity.type
_entity.pdbx_description
1 polymer ?
#
loop_
_entity_poly.entity_id
_entity_poly.type
_entity_poly.pdbx_seq_one_letter_code
_entity_poly.pdbx_strand_id
1 'polypeptide(L)'
;MSAVSLPRQARTTPSVPATYVRHLRSRLLEAEAGLTAMTERYDRTKARFDRCYARRGITPDTDIVNYINAKSMNPELAFWYAKVEHFQREVAAYGAALTGLDAARRMLADDAYGAQEYGRPRGGRRALNRVG
;
A
#
# COMPACT_ATOMS: atom_id res chain seq x y z
N MET A 1 53.57 -7.87 2.00
CA MET A 1 52.87 -6.61 1.69
C MET A 1 51.46 -6.73 2.21
N SER A 2 51.12 -6.03 3.30
CA SER A 2 49.80 -6.13 3.94
C SER A 2 48.81 -5.21 3.21
N ALA A 3 47.72 -5.79 2.70
CA ALA A 3 46.65 -5.03 2.07
C ALA A 3 45.92 -4.21 3.13
N VAL A 4 46.01 -2.88 3.03
CA VAL A 4 45.23 -1.95 3.83
C VAL A 4 43.79 -2.03 3.37
N SER A 5 42.92 -2.62 4.20
CA SER A 5 41.48 -2.61 3.97
C SER A 5 40.94 -1.19 4.12
N LEU A 6 40.39 -0.65 3.04
CA LEU A 6 39.70 0.64 3.07
C LEU A 6 38.40 0.52 3.90
N PRO A 7 38.04 1.57 4.67
CA PRO A 7 36.80 1.60 5.43
C PRO A 7 35.60 1.48 4.47
N ARG A 8 34.75 0.47 4.72
CA ARG A 8 33.49 0.26 4.02
C ARG A 8 32.66 1.53 4.16
N GLN A 9 32.43 2.24 3.06
CA GLN A 9 31.56 3.41 3.04
C GLN A 9 30.20 3.00 3.61
N ALA A 10 29.82 3.60 4.74
CA ALA A 10 28.47 3.50 5.26
C ALA A 10 27.55 4.08 4.18
N ARG A 11 26.78 3.22 3.51
CA ARG A 11 25.71 3.66 2.62
C ARG A 11 24.73 4.46 3.49
N THR A 12 24.77 5.78 3.39
CA THR A 12 23.69 6.65 3.85
C THR A 12 22.47 6.32 3.01
N THR A 13 21.61 5.45 3.54
CA THR A 13 20.30 5.18 2.94
C THR A 13 19.50 6.49 2.99
N PRO A 14 18.98 6.98 1.85
CA PRO A 14 18.13 8.16 1.85
C PRO A 14 16.88 7.84 2.68
N SER A 15 16.70 8.60 3.77
CA SER A 15 15.50 8.51 4.60
C SER A 15 14.31 9.12 3.86
N VAL A 16 13.19 8.40 3.80
CA VAL A 16 11.97 8.89 3.16
C VAL A 16 11.39 10.02 4.02
N PRO A 17 11.13 11.22 3.46
CA PRO A 17 10.61 12.35 4.22
C PRO A 17 9.25 12.03 4.87
N ALA A 18 9.09 12.38 6.15
CA ALA A 18 7.82 12.19 6.87
C ALA A 18 6.65 12.95 6.22
N THR A 19 6.95 14.06 5.53
CA THR A 19 5.98 14.83 4.74
C THR A 19 5.40 14.01 3.58
N TYR A 20 6.21 13.17 2.94
CA TYR A 20 5.76 12.28 1.86
C TYR A 20 4.86 11.17 2.38
N VAL A 21 5.21 10.56 3.52
CA VAL A 21 4.36 9.56 4.19
C VAL A 21 3.00 10.17 4.58
N ARG A 22 3.01 11.38 5.13
CA ARG A 22 1.77 12.10 5.48
C ARG A 22 0.91 12.40 4.24
N HIS A 23 1.55 12.79 3.13
CA HIS A 23 0.87 13.00 1.85
C HIS A 23 0.20 11.70 1.36
N LEU A 24 0.91 10.58 1.35
CA LEU A 24 0.36 9.28 0.95
C LEU A 24 -0.83 8.86 1.81
N ARG A 25 -0.75 9.07 3.13
CA ARG A 25 -1.89 8.81 4.04
C ARG A 25 -3.10 9.69 3.73
N SER A 26 -2.88 10.97 3.46
CA SER A 26 -3.96 11.88 3.07
C SER A 26 -4.61 11.44 1.75
N ARG A 27 -3.80 11.05 0.76
CA ARG A 27 -4.29 10.56 -0.54
C ARG A 27 -5.04 9.24 -0.42
N LEU A 28 -4.61 8.35 0.47
CA LEU A 28 -5.33 7.11 0.76
C LEU A 28 -6.72 7.41 1.32
N LEU A 29 -6.83 8.27 2.32
CA LEU A 29 -8.12 8.65 2.92
C LEU A 29 -9.05 9.34 1.90
N GLU A 30 -8.49 10.21 1.05
CA GLU A 30 -9.22 10.84 -0.05
C GLU A 30 -9.75 9.81 -1.05
N ALA A 31 -8.92 8.82 -1.41
CA ALA A 31 -9.30 7.74 -2.31
C ALA A 31 -10.37 6.81 -1.70
N GLU A 32 -10.29 6.51 -0.41
CA GLU A 32 -11.31 5.73 0.32
C GLU A 32 -12.65 6.47 0.36
N ALA A 33 -12.65 7.76 0.70
CA ALA A 33 -13.85 8.59 0.67
C ALA A 33 -14.44 8.68 -0.75
N GLY A 34 -13.58 8.83 -1.76
CA GLY A 34 -13.97 8.79 -3.17
C GLY A 34 -14.60 7.46 -3.56
N LEU A 35 -14.01 6.33 -3.13
CA LEU A 35 -14.53 4.98 -3.39
C LEU A 35 -15.92 4.80 -2.80
N THR A 36 -16.14 5.18 -1.54
CA THR A 36 -17.45 5.10 -0.90
C THR A 36 -18.47 5.93 -1.67
N ALA A 37 -18.15 7.19 -1.97
CA ALA A 37 -19.06 8.09 -2.68
C ALA A 37 -19.41 7.59 -4.10
N MET A 38 -18.45 7.02 -4.84
CA MET A 38 -18.71 6.48 -6.18
C MET A 38 -19.48 5.17 -6.13
N THR A 39 -19.22 4.31 -5.15
CA THR A 39 -19.98 3.07 -4.93
C THR A 39 -21.45 3.37 -4.66
N GLU A 40 -21.76 4.32 -3.78
CA GLU A 40 -23.14 4.72 -3.52
C GLU A 40 -23.87 5.28 -4.75
N ARG A 41 -23.14 5.98 -5.63
CA ARG A 41 -23.71 6.46 -6.91
C ARG A 41 -23.97 5.32 -7.86
N TYR A 42 -23.01 4.41 -8.01
CA TYR A 42 -23.16 3.19 -8.80
C TYR A 42 -24.37 2.37 -8.34
N ASP A 43 -24.49 2.11 -7.04
CA ASP A 43 -25.56 1.29 -6.47
C ASP A 43 -26.94 1.92 -6.68
N ARG A 44 -27.05 3.25 -6.52
CA ARG A 44 -28.31 3.96 -6.81
C ARG A 44 -28.69 3.88 -8.28
N THR A 45 -27.75 4.11 -9.19
CA THR A 45 -27.99 3.98 -10.63
C THR A 45 -28.34 2.53 -10.99
N LYS A 46 -27.65 1.55 -10.40
CA LYS A 46 -27.93 0.12 -10.59
C LYS A 46 -29.32 -0.26 -10.09
N ALA A 47 -29.72 0.19 -8.91
CA ALA A 47 -31.06 -0.05 -8.38
C ALA A 47 -32.15 0.55 -9.28
N ARG A 48 -31.92 1.72 -9.88
CA ARG A 48 -32.84 2.30 -10.86
C ARG A 48 -32.92 1.44 -12.12
N PHE A 49 -31.77 1.03 -12.66
CA PHE A 49 -31.70 0.14 -13.82
C PHE A 49 -32.43 -1.18 -13.56
N ASP A 50 -32.14 -1.85 -12.44
CA ASP A 50 -32.74 -3.13 -12.08
C ASP A 50 -34.26 -3.01 -11.96
N ARG A 51 -34.79 -1.94 -11.34
CA ARG A 51 -36.25 -1.71 -11.28
C ARG A 51 -36.88 -1.53 -12.66
N CYS A 52 -36.21 -0.85 -13.58
CA CYS A 52 -36.74 -0.64 -14.94
C CYS A 52 -36.83 -1.95 -15.73
N TYR A 53 -35.82 -2.82 -15.62
CA TYR A 53 -35.77 -4.09 -16.34
C TYR A 53 -36.58 -5.20 -15.67
N ALA A 54 -36.68 -5.19 -14.34
CA ALA A 54 -37.55 -6.12 -13.60
C ALA A 54 -39.03 -5.98 -14.02
N ARG A 55 -39.51 -4.77 -14.30
CA ARG A 55 -40.87 -4.54 -14.84
C ARG A 55 -41.11 -5.17 -16.21
N ARG A 56 -40.03 -5.50 -16.94
CA ARG A 56 -40.07 -6.17 -18.25
C ARG A 56 -39.78 -7.67 -18.13
N GLY A 57 -39.70 -8.21 -16.91
CA GLY A 57 -39.32 -9.59 -16.66
C GLY A 57 -37.85 -9.90 -16.96
N ILE A 58 -37.01 -8.88 -17.17
CA ILE A 58 -35.58 -9.04 -17.43
C ILE A 58 -34.84 -8.82 -16.11
N THR A 59 -34.44 -9.92 -15.48
CA THR A 59 -33.66 -9.93 -14.23
C THR A 59 -32.53 -10.95 -14.35
N PRO A 60 -31.51 -10.91 -13.47
CA PRO A 60 -30.47 -11.93 -13.46
C PRO A 60 -31.01 -13.36 -13.35
N ASP A 61 -32.13 -13.56 -12.65
CA ASP A 61 -32.69 -14.89 -12.39
C ASP A 61 -33.62 -15.37 -13.51
N THR A 62 -34.30 -14.45 -14.20
CA THR A 62 -35.29 -14.77 -15.23
C THR A 62 -34.73 -14.73 -16.66
N ASP A 63 -33.77 -13.83 -16.92
CA ASP A 63 -33.20 -13.62 -18.25
C ASP A 63 -31.82 -12.94 -18.14
N ILE A 64 -30.83 -13.72 -17.69
CA ILE A 64 -29.46 -13.23 -17.45
C ILE A 64 -28.79 -12.68 -18.70
N VAL A 65 -29.09 -13.25 -19.88
CA VAL A 65 -28.45 -12.85 -21.14
C VAL A 65 -28.89 -11.44 -21.52
N ASN A 66 -30.20 -11.18 -21.55
CA ASN A 66 -30.70 -9.84 -21.85
C ASN A 66 -30.38 -8.85 -20.73
N TYR A 67 -30.32 -9.30 -19.47
CA TYR A 67 -29.87 -8.46 -18.37
C TYR A 67 -28.42 -7.98 -18.56
N ILE A 68 -27.49 -8.88 -18.87
CA ILE A 68 -26.08 -8.54 -19.10
C ILE A 68 -25.95 -7.63 -20.31
N ASN A 69 -26.63 -7.94 -21.41
CA ASN A 69 -26.60 -7.10 -22.62
C ASN A 69 -27.14 -5.69 -22.36
N ALA A 70 -28.26 -5.58 -21.65
CA ALA A 70 -28.81 -4.28 -21.26
C ALA A 70 -27.88 -3.51 -20.31
N LYS A 71 -27.23 -4.20 -19.37
CA LYS A 71 -26.30 -3.60 -18.41
C LYS A 71 -25.05 -3.09 -19.12
N SER A 72 -24.48 -3.85 -20.05
CA SER A 72 -23.27 -3.47 -20.79
C SER A 72 -23.51 -2.29 -21.74
N MET A 73 -24.72 -2.17 -22.28
CA MET A 73 -25.12 -1.05 -23.13
C MET A 73 -25.50 0.22 -22.35
N ASN A 74 -25.57 0.18 -21.01
CA ASN A 74 -25.95 1.34 -20.21
C ASN A 74 -24.73 2.26 -19.95
N PRO A 75 -24.64 3.45 -20.57
CA PRO A 75 -23.46 4.31 -20.44
C PRO A 75 -23.31 4.89 -19.04
N GLU A 76 -24.40 5.12 -18.32
CA GLU A 76 -24.38 5.68 -16.97
C GLU A 76 -23.81 4.66 -15.97
N LEU A 77 -24.22 3.39 -16.07
CA LEU A 77 -23.67 2.31 -15.25
C LEU A 77 -22.20 2.06 -15.55
N ALA A 78 -21.82 2.06 -16.83
CA ALA A 78 -20.43 1.92 -17.24
C ALA A 78 -19.56 3.06 -16.67
N PHE A 79 -20.06 4.30 -16.72
CA PHE A 79 -19.37 5.46 -16.16
C PHE A 79 -19.13 5.35 -14.65
N TRP A 80 -20.18 5.05 -13.88
CA TRP A 80 -20.03 4.94 -12.42
C TRP A 80 -19.15 3.76 -12.02
N TYR A 81 -19.28 2.64 -12.72
CA TYR A 81 -18.42 1.49 -12.50
C TYR A 81 -16.94 1.82 -12.78
N ALA A 82 -16.63 2.52 -13.87
CA ALA A 82 -15.27 2.98 -14.16
C ALA A 82 -14.71 3.93 -13.08
N LYS A 83 -15.56 4.76 -12.46
CA LYS A 83 -15.18 5.60 -11.33
C LYS A 83 -14.88 4.78 -10.07
N VAL A 84 -15.67 3.76 -9.78
CA VAL A 84 -15.40 2.83 -8.67
C VAL A 84 -14.06 2.12 -8.90
N GLU A 85 -13.82 1.57 -10.09
CA GLU A 85 -12.54 0.91 -10.42
C GLU A 85 -11.34 1.86 -10.27
N HIS A 86 -11.48 3.12 -10.67
CA HIS A 86 -10.44 4.11 -10.52
C HIS A 86 -10.02 4.29 -9.05
N PHE A 87 -10.99 4.49 -8.15
CA PHE A 87 -10.69 4.66 -6.73
C PHE A 87 -10.22 3.37 -6.06
N GLN A 88 -10.71 2.20 -6.47
CA GLN A 88 -10.16 0.91 -6.03
C GLN A 88 -8.66 0.80 -6.35
N ARG A 89 -8.26 1.21 -7.55
CA ARG A 89 -6.84 1.25 -7.96
C ARG A 89 -6.05 2.25 -7.14
N GLU A 90 -6.58 3.46 -6.87
CA GLU A 90 -5.90 4.44 -6.02
C GLU A 90 -5.72 3.95 -4.57
N VAL A 91 -6.76 3.39 -3.95
CA VAL A 91 -6.69 2.79 -2.60
C VAL A 91 -5.62 1.70 -2.55
N ALA A 92 -5.64 0.78 -3.53
CA ALA A 92 -4.64 -0.27 -3.62
C ALA A 92 -3.21 0.28 -3.79
N ALA A 93 -3.02 1.27 -4.65
CA ALA A 93 -1.72 1.86 -4.92
C ALA A 93 -1.14 2.59 -3.70
N TYR A 94 -1.93 3.46 -3.06
CA TYR A 94 -1.47 4.21 -1.88
C TYR A 94 -1.27 3.29 -0.66
N GLY A 95 -2.15 2.31 -0.48
CA GLY A 95 -2.00 1.29 0.56
C GLY A 95 -0.73 0.44 0.38
N ALA A 96 -0.46 -0.01 -0.85
CA ALA A 96 0.76 -0.75 -1.18
C ALA A 96 2.01 0.11 -0.97
N ALA A 97 1.99 1.38 -1.36
CA ALA A 97 3.11 2.29 -1.13
C ALA A 97 3.43 2.46 0.35
N LEU A 98 2.42 2.69 1.19
CA LEU A 98 2.61 2.81 2.65
C LEU A 98 3.12 1.51 3.27
N THR A 99 2.54 0.37 2.87
CA THR A 99 2.98 -0.96 3.36
C THR A 99 4.42 -1.25 2.96
N GLY A 100 4.80 -0.91 1.71
CA GLY A 100 6.15 -1.07 1.21
C GLY A 100 7.17 -0.20 1.94
N LEU A 101 6.80 1.05 2.28
CA LEU A 101 7.64 1.93 3.09
C LEU A 101 7.85 1.37 4.52
N ASP A 102 6.80 0.86 5.14
CA ASP A 102 6.91 0.24 6.47
C ASP A 102 7.74 -1.06 6.43
N ALA A 103 7.61 -1.86 5.37
CA ALA A 103 8.44 -3.05 5.16
C ALA A 103 9.92 -2.69 4.98
N ALA A 104 10.23 -1.71 4.11
CA ALA A 104 11.59 -1.23 3.89
C ALA A 104 12.21 -0.69 5.19
N ARG A 105 11.44 0.03 6.01
CA ARG A 105 11.90 0.53 7.31
C ARG A 105 12.29 -0.60 8.26
N ARG A 106 11.53 -1.71 8.30
CA ARG A 106 11.87 -2.87 9.14
C ARG A 106 13.15 -3.54 8.68
N MET A 107 13.28 -3.81 7.38
CA MET A 107 14.47 -4.45 6.80
C MET A 107 15.75 -3.64 7.05
N LEU A 108 15.69 -2.32 6.85
CA LEU A 108 16.85 -1.45 7.09
C LEU A 108 17.18 -1.28 8.58
N ALA A 109 16.20 -1.43 9.47
CA ALA A 109 16.45 -1.41 10.92
C ALA A 109 17.15 -2.69 11.38
N ASP A 110 16.77 -3.85 10.85
CA ASP A 110 17.39 -5.14 11.18
C ASP A 110 18.85 -5.21 10.73
N ASP A 111 19.18 -4.66 9.55
CA ASP A 111 20.56 -4.55 9.06
C ASP A 111 21.45 -3.64 9.92
N ALA A 112 20.86 -2.63 10.57
CA ALA A 112 21.60 -1.71 11.44
C ALA A 112 21.97 -2.33 12.80
N TYR A 113 21.17 -3.27 13.32
CA TYR A 113 21.47 -3.99 14.55
C TYR A 113 22.62 -5.01 14.37
N GLY A 114 22.72 -5.66 13.20
CA GLY A 114 23.81 -6.61 12.90
C GLY A 114 25.20 -5.97 12.74
N ALA A 115 25.28 -4.66 12.51
CA ALA A 115 26.55 -3.94 12.40
C ALA A 115 27.14 -3.54 13.77
N GLN A 116 26.31 -3.46 14.82
CA GLN A 116 26.75 -3.09 16.17
C GLN A 116 27.34 -4.28 16.95
N GLU A 117 27.10 -5.51 16.49
CA GLU A 117 27.46 -6.74 17.22
C GLU A 117 28.89 -7.26 16.90
N TYR A 118 29.59 -6.70 15.91
CA TYR A 118 31.01 -7.01 15.67
C TYR A 118 31.99 -6.16 16.51
N GLY A 119 31.46 -5.39 17.48
CA GLY A 119 32.20 -4.42 18.28
C GLY A 119 32.38 -4.75 19.76
N ARG A 120 32.22 -6.00 20.23
CA ARG A 120 32.67 -6.51 21.54
C ARG A 120 32.17 -7.94 21.73
N PRO A 121 32.95 -8.90 22.29
CA PRO A 121 33.60 -8.80 23.60
C PRO A 121 35.03 -9.43 23.62
N ARG A 122 35.89 -9.30 24.64
CA ARG A 122 35.85 -10.06 25.89
C ARG A 122 37.07 -9.71 26.75
N GLY A 123 36.84 -9.49 28.05
CA GLY A 123 37.90 -9.16 29.00
C GLY A 123 38.96 -10.25 29.18
N GLY A 124 40.18 -9.80 29.45
CA GLY A 124 41.31 -10.61 29.89
C GLY A 124 41.97 -10.01 31.14
N ARG A 125 41.54 -10.51 32.30
CA ARG A 125 42.29 -10.71 33.57
C ARG A 125 43.13 -9.57 34.18
N ARG A 126 42.59 -9.11 35.32
CA ARG A 126 43.23 -8.86 36.63
C ARG A 126 44.72 -9.28 36.80
N ALA A 127 45.47 -8.30 37.33
CA ALA A 127 46.51 -8.35 38.39
C ALA A 127 47.93 -8.88 38.06
N LEU A 128 48.96 -8.05 38.31
CA LEU A 128 49.80 -8.11 39.53
C LEU A 128 50.93 -7.04 39.53
N ASN A 129 50.99 -6.28 40.64
CA ASN A 129 52.15 -5.77 41.38
C ASN A 129 53.08 -4.63 40.88
N ARG A 130 52.89 -3.50 41.57
CA ARG A 130 53.88 -2.59 42.21
C ARG A 130 55.20 -3.23 42.67
N VAL A 131 56.34 -2.65 42.26
CA VAL A 131 57.63 -2.45 42.97
C VAL A 131 58.28 -1.25 42.25
N GLY A 132 58.68 -0.15 42.89
CA GLY A 132 59.63 -0.04 44.00
C GLY A 132 60.97 0.35 43.38
#